data_AF-A0A9P7Z539-F1
#
_entry.id   AF-A0A9P7Z539-F1
#
_cell.length_a   1.000
_cell.length_b   1.000
_cell.length_c   1.000
_cell.angle_alpha   90.00
_cell.angle_beta   90.00
_cell.angle_gamma   90.00
#
_symmetry.space_group_name_H-M   'P 1'
#
loop_
_entity.id
_entity.type
_entity.pdbx_description
1 polymer ?
#
loop_
_entity_poly.entity_id
_entity_poly.type
_entity_poly.pdbx_seq_one_letter_code
_entity_poly.pdbx_strand_id
1 'polypeptide(L)'
;MPIEISTASPSSLASAIRSPSSLENTDPTDPTDPQPQYIIFLASLLNRTSWCPDCRVVEPLIDRYFQGNGEAVRNARVIYVGDRATWKDPTNKWRQEPFYISGVPTILKVVGEKWERLYDDDVVNEAKLKAFLGVN
;
A
#
# COMPACT_ATOMS: atom_id res chain seq x y z
N MET A 1 8.95 -12.73 1.76
CA MET A 1 9.79 -11.72 1.07
C MET A 1 9.72 -10.44 1.89
N PRO A 2 10.79 -9.64 2.01
CA PRO A 2 10.70 -8.37 2.73
C PRO A 2 9.76 -7.42 1.99
N ILE A 3 8.97 -6.65 2.74
CA ILE A 3 8.19 -5.54 2.17
C ILE A 3 9.17 -4.57 1.49
N GLU A 4 8.92 -4.24 0.23
CA GLU A 4 9.63 -3.16 -0.42
C GLU A 4 9.14 -1.82 0.13
N ILE A 5 9.99 -1.19 0.95
CA ILE A 5 9.82 0.21 1.32
C ILE A 5 10.24 1.03 0.11
N SER A 6 9.27 1.62 -0.58
CA SER A 6 9.57 2.42 -1.75
C SER A 6 9.89 3.86 -1.35
N THR A 7 11.06 4.34 -1.77
CA THR A 7 11.47 5.75 -1.67
C THR A 7 11.14 6.53 -2.94
N ALA A 8 10.37 5.95 -3.86
CA ALA A 8 10.05 6.54 -5.15
C ALA A 8 9.22 7.83 -5.01
N SER A 9 9.32 8.70 -6.02
CA SER A 9 8.41 9.84 -6.13
C SER A 9 6.97 9.37 -6.39
N PRO A 10 5.95 10.17 -6.05
CA PRO A 10 4.56 9.79 -6.29
C PRO A 10 4.27 9.44 -7.75
N SER A 11 4.79 10.24 -8.69
CA SER A 11 4.64 10.00 -10.12
C SER A 11 5.33 8.70 -10.56
N SER A 12 6.56 8.47 -10.10
CA SER A 12 7.30 7.23 -10.41
C SER A 12 6.57 6.00 -9.88
N LEU A 13 6.00 6.09 -8.68
CA LEU A 13 5.24 4.99 -8.08
C LEU A 13 3.96 4.69 -8.89
N ALA A 14 3.22 5.72 -9.28
CA ALA A 14 2.01 5.55 -10.09
C ALA A 14 2.32 4.98 -11.48
N SER A 15 3.40 5.43 -12.12
CA SER A 15 3.88 4.85 -13.38
C SER A 15 4.28 3.39 -13.18
N ALA A 16 5.07 3.07 -12.16
CA ALA A 16 5.53 1.71 -11.91
C ALA A 16 4.39 0.73 -11.62
N ILE A 17 3.26 1.21 -11.09
CA ILE A 17 2.07 0.38 -10.82
C ILE A 17 1.24 0.15 -12.08
N ARG A 18 1.12 1.17 -12.94
CA ARG A 18 0.44 1.03 -14.24
C ARG A 18 1.28 0.28 -15.27
N SER A 19 2.60 0.23 -15.11
CA SER A 19 3.49 -0.48 -16.01
C SER A 19 3.36 -2.00 -15.78
N PRO A 20 2.90 -2.78 -16.79
CA PRO A 20 2.84 -4.24 -16.70
C PRO A 20 4.22 -4.91 -16.62
N SER A 21 5.30 -4.14 -16.79
CA SER A 21 6.68 -4.61 -16.92
C SER A 21 7.42 -4.84 -15.59
N SER A 22 6.83 -4.63 -14.41
CA SER A 22 7.49 -5.04 -13.16
C SER A 22 7.24 -6.53 -12.83
N LEU A 23 6.43 -7.22 -13.62
CA LEU A 23 6.26 -8.67 -13.64
C LEU A 23 7.06 -9.26 -14.81
N GLU A 24 8.35 -8.97 -14.93
CA GLU A 24 9.20 -9.71 -15.88
C GLU A 24 9.38 -11.15 -15.36
N ASN A 25 8.40 -12.00 -15.68
CA ASN A 25 8.46 -13.44 -15.94
C ASN A 25 7.03 -14.04 -15.91
N THR A 26 6.10 -13.51 -16.69
CA THR A 26 4.83 -14.21 -16.96
C THR A 26 4.85 -14.77 -18.37
N ASP A 27 4.88 -16.10 -18.41
CA ASP A 27 4.68 -16.95 -19.57
C ASP A 27 3.44 -16.50 -20.38
N PRO A 28 3.50 -16.45 -21.73
CA PRO A 28 2.43 -15.91 -22.57
C PRO A 28 1.14 -16.75 -22.62
N THR A 29 0.94 -17.73 -21.73
CA THR A 29 -0.25 -18.60 -21.72
C THR A 29 -1.22 -18.39 -20.54
N ASP A 30 -0.97 -17.44 -19.63
CA ASP A 30 -1.89 -17.16 -18.51
C ASP A 30 -3.01 -16.18 -18.94
N PRO A 31 -4.31 -16.49 -18.77
CA PRO A 31 -5.40 -15.59 -19.14
C PRO A 31 -5.25 -14.23 -18.46
N THR A 32 -5.49 -13.22 -19.27
CA THR A 32 -5.34 -11.78 -19.09
C THR A 32 -6.13 -11.19 -17.92
N ASP A 33 -5.94 -11.66 -16.68
CA ASP A 33 -6.50 -11.03 -15.49
C ASP A 33 -5.43 -10.15 -14.82
N PRO A 34 -5.66 -8.84 -14.68
CA PRO A 34 -4.67 -7.95 -14.08
C PRO A 34 -4.49 -8.29 -12.59
N GLN A 35 -3.32 -8.82 -12.22
CA GLN A 35 -3.00 -9.09 -10.83
C GLN A 35 -3.11 -7.82 -9.97
N PRO A 36 -3.75 -7.87 -8.79
CA PRO A 36 -3.90 -6.72 -7.92
C PRO A 36 -2.53 -6.29 -7.37
N GLN A 37 -2.25 -4.99 -7.46
CA GLN A 37 -1.12 -4.34 -6.81
C GLN A 37 -1.60 -3.51 -5.63
N TYR A 38 -0.83 -3.49 -4.54
CA TYR A 38 -1.19 -2.81 -3.31
C TYR A 38 -0.16 -1.76 -2.93
N ILE A 39 -0.62 -0.58 -2.56
CA ILE A 39 0.20 0.48 -1.97
C ILE A 39 -0.30 0.78 -0.59
N ILE A 40 0.60 0.79 0.38
CA ILE A 40 0.24 0.98 1.77
C ILE A 40 0.94 2.22 2.29
N PHE A 41 0.16 3.25 2.59
CA PHE A 41 0.65 4.53 3.12
C PHE A 41 0.59 4.50 4.64
N LEU A 42 1.77 4.60 5.26
CA LEU A 42 1.95 4.60 6.70
C LEU A 42 2.66 5.87 7.17
N ALA A 43 2.42 6.25 8.42
CA ALA A 43 3.21 7.24 9.11
C ALA A 43 4.66 6.77 9.30
N SER A 44 5.65 7.65 9.05
CA SER A 44 7.05 7.31 9.25
C SER A 44 7.34 6.88 10.68
N LEU A 45 8.30 5.97 10.82
CA LEU A 45 8.78 5.52 12.12
C LEU A 45 9.67 6.58 12.76
N LEU A 46 9.35 6.95 14.01
CA LEU A 46 10.21 7.74 14.89
C LEU A 46 10.65 6.82 16.04
N ASN A 47 11.95 6.60 16.20
CA ASN A 47 12.48 5.65 17.19
C ASN A 47 11.84 4.25 17.10
N ARG A 48 11.75 3.70 15.88
CA ARG A 48 11.13 2.40 15.58
C ARG A 48 9.63 2.29 15.85
N THR A 49 8.97 3.39 16.20
CA THR A 49 7.52 3.41 16.45
C THR A 49 6.84 4.43 15.55
N SER A 50 5.72 4.07 14.94
CA SER A 50 4.93 5.03 14.16
C SER A 50 4.34 6.12 15.07
N TRP A 51 4.34 7.38 14.61
CA TRP A 51 3.72 8.48 15.34
C TRP A 51 2.19 8.47 15.24
N CYS A 52 1.61 7.70 14.31
CA CYS A 52 0.18 7.53 14.17
C CYS A 52 -0.30 6.31 15.00
N PRO A 53 -1.26 6.47 15.93
CA PRO A 53 -1.80 5.36 16.72
C PRO A 53 -2.34 4.23 15.86
N ASP A 54 -3.12 4.54 14.81
CA ASP A 54 -3.76 3.54 13.96
C ASP A 54 -2.75 2.79 13.09
N CYS A 55 -1.69 3.47 12.63
CA CYS A 55 -0.59 2.81 11.92
C CYS A 55 0.08 1.72 12.78
N ARG A 56 0.19 1.91 14.10
CA ARG A 56 0.76 0.87 15.00
C ARG A 56 -0.11 -0.37 15.08
N VAL A 57 -1.42 -0.22 14.91
CA VAL A 57 -2.38 -1.34 14.89
C VAL A 57 -2.31 -2.06 13.53
N VAL A 58 -2.16 -1.30 12.45
CA VAL A 58 -2.16 -1.83 11.08
C VAL A 58 -0.84 -2.49 10.67
N GLU A 59 0.30 -1.99 11.13
CA GLU A 59 1.62 -2.57 10.83
C GLU A 59 1.73 -4.10 11.04
N PRO A 60 1.30 -4.69 12.18
CA PRO A 60 1.33 -6.14 12.35
C PRO A 60 0.33 -6.89 11.47
N LEU A 61 -0.78 -6.26 11.06
CA LEU A 61 -1.71 -6.84 10.07
C LEU A 61 -1.05 -6.88 8.70
N ILE A 62 -0.36 -5.80 8.31
CA ILE A 62 0.37 -5.76 7.04
C ILE A 62 1.44 -6.86 7.03
N ASP A 63 2.21 -6.99 8.11
CA ASP A 63 3.21 -8.04 8.23
C ASP A 63 2.61 -9.44 8.05
N ARG A 64 1.48 -9.70 8.73
CA ARG A 64 0.75 -10.98 8.62
C ARG A 64 0.29 -11.30 7.20
N TYR A 65 -0.34 -10.34 6.51
CA TYR A 65 -1.01 -10.60 5.23
C TYR A 65 -0.11 -10.41 4.01
N PHE A 66 0.94 -9.60 4.13
CA PHE A 66 1.85 -9.30 3.02
C PHE A 66 3.25 -9.92 3.18
N GLN A 67 3.67 -10.36 4.39
CA GLN A 67 4.96 -11.04 4.60
C GLN A 67 4.85 -12.54 4.94
N GLY A 68 3.73 -12.99 5.51
CA GLY A 68 3.56 -14.34 6.02
C GLY A 68 3.50 -15.44 4.95
N ASN A 69 3.85 -16.67 5.33
CA ASN A 69 3.78 -17.90 4.51
C ASN A 69 2.33 -18.36 4.15
N GLY A 70 1.33 -17.47 4.18
CA GLY A 70 -0.06 -17.73 3.77
C GLY A 70 -0.33 -17.36 2.32
N GLU A 71 -1.61 -17.16 1.94
CA GLU A 71 -2.11 -16.62 0.65
C GLU A 71 -1.53 -15.22 0.37
N ALA A 72 -0.21 -15.15 0.16
CA ALA A 72 0.56 -13.93 0.17
C ALA A 72 0.17 -13.06 -1.01
N VAL A 73 -0.28 -11.85 -0.72
CA VAL A 73 -0.44 -10.80 -1.72
C VAL A 73 0.95 -10.44 -2.24
N ARG A 74 1.30 -10.91 -3.44
CA ARG A 74 2.69 -10.88 -3.95
C ARG A 74 3.17 -9.51 -4.44
N ASN A 75 2.32 -8.47 -4.45
CA ASN A 75 2.63 -7.19 -5.09
C ASN A 75 2.27 -6.00 -4.19
N ALA A 76 2.90 -5.88 -3.02
CA ALA A 76 2.66 -4.77 -2.11
C ALA A 76 3.90 -3.90 -1.87
N ARG A 77 3.69 -2.58 -1.85
CA ARG A 77 4.72 -1.58 -1.54
C ARG A 77 4.29 -0.74 -0.36
N VAL A 78 5.16 -0.60 0.63
CA VAL A 78 4.93 0.30 1.77
C VAL A 78 5.60 1.65 1.51
N ILE A 79 4.84 2.72 1.78
CA ILE A 79 5.24 4.10 1.64
C ILE A 79 5.15 4.78 3.00
N TYR A 80 6.25 5.37 3.43
CA TYR A 80 6.26 6.25 4.59
C TYR A 80 6.01 7.70 4.17
N VAL A 81 4.95 8.30 4.71
CA VAL A 81 4.50 9.65 4.29
C VAL A 81 5.32 10.80 4.89
N GLY A 82 6.23 10.51 5.81
CA GLY A 82 7.00 11.50 6.56
C GLY A 82 6.65 11.51 8.05
N ASP A 83 7.33 12.39 8.80
CA ASP A 83 6.95 12.69 10.17
C ASP A 83 5.59 13.42 10.24
N ARG A 84 5.09 13.62 11.46
CA ARG A 84 3.77 14.25 11.67
C ARG A 84 3.69 15.67 11.12
N ALA A 85 4.77 16.45 11.18
CA ALA A 85 4.78 17.83 10.72
C ALA A 85 4.73 17.88 9.18
N THR A 86 5.59 17.09 8.55
CA THR A 86 5.65 16.89 7.09
C THR A 86 4.32 16.37 6.56
N TRP A 87 3.65 15.45 7.27
CA TRP A 87 2.35 14.91 6.85
C TRP A 87 1.22 15.94 6.95
N LYS A 88 1.23 16.78 7.98
CA LYS A 88 0.21 17.82 8.17
C LYS A 88 0.33 18.98 7.19
N ASP A 89 1.48 19.13 6.55
CA ASP A 89 1.66 20.13 5.51
C ASP A 89 0.73 19.82 4.31
N PRO A 90 -0.15 20.75 3.90
CA PRO A 90 -1.02 20.54 2.74
C PRO A 90 -0.23 20.37 1.44
N THR A 91 1.02 20.83 1.39
CA THR A 91 1.94 20.65 0.26
C THR A 91 2.66 19.30 0.28
N ASN A 92 2.32 18.39 1.20
CA ASN A 92 2.88 17.04 1.20
C ASN A 92 2.58 16.35 -0.15
N LYS A 93 3.64 15.82 -0.78
CA LYS A 93 3.58 15.17 -2.10
C LYS A 93 2.58 14.02 -2.20
N TRP A 94 2.26 13.35 -1.08
CA TRP A 94 1.30 12.23 -1.06
C TRP A 94 -0.16 12.68 -0.93
N ARG A 95 -0.39 13.92 -0.46
CA ARG A 95 -1.71 14.57 -0.42
C ARG A 95 -2.13 15.16 -1.78
N GLN A 96 -1.23 15.15 -2.76
CA GLN A 96 -1.42 15.70 -4.10
C GLN A 96 -1.55 14.58 -5.15
N GLU A 97 -1.58 14.98 -6.42
CA GLU A 97 -1.49 14.05 -7.54
C GLU A 97 -0.26 13.13 -7.43
N PRO A 98 -0.38 11.84 -7.78
CA PRO A 98 -1.57 11.18 -8.34
C PRO A 98 -2.47 10.49 -7.29
N PHE A 99 -2.07 10.49 -6.01
CA PHE A 99 -2.68 9.60 -5.02
C PHE A 99 -3.79 10.24 -4.18
N TYR A 100 -3.66 11.53 -3.87
CA TYR A 100 -4.61 12.29 -3.05
C TYR A 100 -4.92 11.62 -1.70
N ILE A 101 -3.88 11.20 -0.97
CA ILE A 101 -4.04 10.55 0.32
C ILE A 101 -4.50 11.59 1.36
N SER A 102 -5.65 11.38 1.98
CA SER A 102 -6.23 12.28 2.98
C SER A 102 -5.81 11.95 4.41
N GLY A 103 -5.60 10.65 4.70
CA GLY A 103 -5.31 10.09 6.02
C GLY A 103 -4.30 8.94 5.98
N VAL A 104 -3.73 8.60 7.13
CA VAL A 104 -2.90 7.40 7.30
C VAL A 104 -3.38 6.65 8.55
N PRO A 105 -3.53 5.32 8.50
CA PRO A 105 -3.15 4.42 7.41
C PRO A 105 -4.13 4.41 6.23
N THR A 106 -3.61 4.29 5.00
CA THR A 106 -4.43 4.10 3.78
C THR A 106 -3.84 2.98 2.93
N ILE A 107 -4.68 2.07 2.44
CA ILE A 107 -4.28 1.04 1.47
C ILE A 107 -4.97 1.32 0.13
N LEU A 108 -4.19 1.39 -0.95
CA LEU A 108 -4.69 1.42 -2.32
C LEU A 108 -4.53 0.03 -2.94
N LYS A 109 -5.56 -0.44 -3.61
CA LYS A 109 -5.55 -1.64 -4.47
C LYS A 109 -5.75 -1.20 -5.91
N VAL A 110 -4.86 -1.62 -6.79
CA VAL A 110 -4.89 -1.28 -8.21
C VAL A 110 -5.00 -2.56 -9.01
N VAL A 111 -6.07 -2.67 -9.80
CA VAL A 111 -6.38 -3.82 -10.66
C VAL A 111 -6.59 -3.29 -12.07
N GLY A 112 -5.54 -3.35 -12.89
CA GLY A 112 -5.51 -2.72 -14.21
C GLY A 112 -5.70 -1.20 -14.08
N GLU A 113 -6.82 -0.69 -14.59
CA GLU A 113 -7.16 0.74 -14.51
C GLU A 113 -8.04 1.10 -13.31
N LYS A 114 -8.50 0.10 -12.53
CA LYS A 114 -9.36 0.32 -11.36
C LYS A 114 -8.52 0.60 -10.12
N TRP A 115 -8.89 1.64 -9.37
CA TRP A 115 -8.27 2.03 -8.12
C TRP A 115 -9.30 1.96 -7.01
N GLU A 116 -9.04 1.10 -6.03
CA GLU A 116 -9.84 0.95 -4.82
C GLU A 116 -9.03 1.40 -3.61
N ARG A 117 -9.71 1.94 -2.60
CA ARG A 117 -9.06 2.54 -1.43
C ARG A 117 -9.71 2.04 -0.15
N LEU A 118 -8.90 1.77 0.85
CA LEU A 118 -9.31 1.44 2.21
C LEU A 118 -8.66 2.46 3.16
N TYR A 119 -9.47 3.13 3.99
CA TYR A 119 -9.05 4.25 4.83
C TYR A 119 -9.19 3.92 6.32
N ASP A 120 -8.29 4.48 7.13
CA ASP A 120 -8.44 4.68 8.59
C ASP A 120 -9.06 3.46 9.33
N ASP A 121 -10.30 3.62 9.82
CA ASP A 121 -11.03 2.63 10.62
C ASP A 121 -11.30 1.30 9.87
N ASP A 122 -11.33 1.34 8.54
CA ASP A 122 -11.55 0.14 7.74
C ASP A 122 -10.28 -0.70 7.60
N VAL A 123 -9.11 -0.06 7.67
CA VAL A 123 -7.82 -0.76 7.60
C VAL A 123 -7.51 -1.48 8.91
N VAL A 124 -7.91 -0.90 10.05
CA VAL A 124 -7.76 -1.57 11.37
C VAL A 124 -8.74 -2.72 11.56
N ASN A 125 -9.84 -2.77 10.78
CA ASN A 125 -10.79 -3.88 10.83
C ASN A 125 -10.27 -5.06 9.99
N GLU A 126 -9.74 -6.08 10.68
CA GLU A 126 -9.15 -7.26 10.03
C GLU A 126 -10.11 -7.97 9.05
N ALA A 127 -11.41 -8.03 9.33
CA ALA A 127 -12.37 -8.66 8.43
C ALA A 127 -12.56 -7.85 7.12
N LYS A 128 -12.60 -6.52 7.22
CA LYS A 128 -12.64 -5.65 6.03
C LYS A 128 -11.34 -5.69 5.26
N LEU A 129 -10.20 -5.70 5.96
CA LEU A 129 -8.88 -5.87 5.34
C LEU A 129 -8.83 -7.18 4.56
N LYS A 130 -9.19 -8.31 5.17
CA LYS A 130 -9.25 -9.61 4.50
C LYS A 130 -10.11 -9.59 3.24
N ALA A 131 -11.32 -9.05 3.34
CA ALA A 131 -12.23 -8.91 2.19
C ALA A 131 -11.62 -8.04 1.08
N PHE A 132 -10.93 -6.96 1.44
CA PHE A 132 -10.26 -6.07 0.49
C PHE A 132 -9.07 -6.75 -0.21
N LEU A 133 -8.31 -7.55 0.53
CA LEU A 133 -7.21 -8.35 0.02
C LEU A 133 -7.69 -9.57 -0.77
N GLY A 134 -8.94 -10.01 -0.59
CA GLY A 134 -9.48 -11.21 -1.22
C GLY A 134 -8.95 -12.50 -0.60
N VAL A 135 -8.50 -12.45 0.66
CA VAL A 135 -7.98 -13.60 1.42
C VAL A 135 -9.04 -14.05 2.43
N ASN A 136 -9.24 -15.36 2.57
CA ASN A 136 -10.31 -15.94 3.41
C ASN A 136 -9.75 -16.55 4.71
#